data_AF-A0A8X6VIW7-F1
#
_entry.id   AF-A0A8X6VIW7-F1
#
_cell.length_a   1.000
_cell.length_b   1.000
_cell.length_c   1.000
_cell.angle_alpha   90.00
_cell.angle_beta   90.00
_cell.angle_gamma   90.00
#
_symmetry.space_group_name_H-M   'P 1'
#
loop_
_entity.id
_entity.type
_entity.pdbx_description
1 polymer ?
#
loop_
_entity_poly.entity_id
_entity_poly.type
_entity_poly.pdbx_seq_one_letter_code
_entity_poly.pdbx_strand_id
1 'polypeptide(L)'
;MYPKSKSKLSGEFLKIFAATTDDHREITALLKEKGEQFFALNPTANRPQKVVIKGLPITTDIGRDLTSRGFQVLKKPRNSLKLKPNSNSPSSWSRFKNPRIPPDIFKLETCCYLSIKIDNYIYNRRPGAAQCYNCNLFHHSSNNCHIQTRCLKWRHDATCPPTNSEPEATEAPREKRQPPKPNDANQKPQNYDDEAFGFMDAILELKKFFADFPSLLELGRQLRNAQGTERVDVFYRHLISLK
;
A
#
# COMPACT_ATOMS: atom_id res chain seq x y z
N MET A 1 28.86 14.46 15.95
CA MET A 1 28.07 13.23 16.22
C MET A 1 26.75 13.69 16.82
N TYR A 2 25.59 13.38 16.22
CA TYR A 2 24.28 13.91 16.63
C TYR A 2 23.78 13.24 17.92
N PRO A 3 23.92 13.88 19.10
CA PRO A 3 23.80 13.17 20.38
C PRO A 3 22.36 12.80 20.73
N LYS A 4 21.37 13.41 20.07
CA LYS A 4 19.93 13.17 20.32
C LYS A 4 19.28 12.21 19.32
N SER A 5 20.01 11.79 18.28
CA SER A 5 19.46 10.85 17.28
C SER A 5 19.49 9.42 17.80
N LYS A 6 18.40 8.67 17.60
CA LYS A 6 18.31 7.25 17.97
C LYS A 6 18.54 6.39 16.75
N SER A 7 19.33 5.33 16.85
CA SER A 7 19.53 4.37 15.77
C SER A 7 19.00 2.99 16.13
N LYS A 8 18.36 2.31 15.18
CA LYS A 8 17.87 0.94 15.33
C LYS A 8 18.22 0.13 14.08
N LEU A 9 18.86 -1.02 14.27
CA LEU A 9 19.05 -1.99 13.18
C LEU A 9 17.71 -2.65 12.83
N SER A 10 17.37 -2.69 11.54
CA SER A 10 16.12 -3.23 11.04
C SER A 10 16.34 -3.99 9.74
N GLY A 11 16.67 -5.28 9.87
CA GLY A 11 17.07 -6.10 8.72
C GLY A 11 18.37 -5.57 8.12
N GLU A 12 18.38 -5.39 6.80
CA GLU A 12 19.53 -4.87 6.05
C GLU A 12 19.82 -3.37 6.28
N PHE A 13 18.93 -2.63 6.96
CA PHE A 13 19.04 -1.18 7.09
C PHE A 13 19.25 -0.74 8.54
N LEU A 14 20.14 0.25 8.73
CA LEU A 14 20.24 1.05 9.95
C LEU A 14 19.23 2.20 9.88
N LYS A 15 18.18 2.16 10.70
CA LYS A 15 17.20 3.24 10.80
C LYS A 15 17.69 4.30 11.78
N ILE A 16 17.83 5.53 11.31
CA ILE A 16 18.21 6.68 12.13
C ILE A 16 16.96 7.57 12.32
N PHE A 17 16.64 7.85 13.58
CA PHE A 17 15.56 8.76 13.98
C PHE A 17 16.19 10.07 14.43
N ALA A 18 16.07 11.10 13.59
CA ALA A 18 16.46 12.46 13.92
C ALA A 18 15.52 13.07 14.97
N ALA A 19 16.05 13.87 15.90
CA ALA A 19 15.24 14.51 16.94
C ALA A 19 14.53 15.76 16.41
N THR A 20 15.21 16.54 15.57
CA THR A 20 14.68 17.75 14.94
C THR A 20 14.64 17.64 13.41
N THR A 21 13.91 18.56 12.77
CA THR A 21 13.89 18.65 11.30
C THR A 21 15.21 19.10 10.71
N ASP A 22 16.00 19.86 11.47
CA ASP A 22 17.29 20.37 11.05
C ASP A 22 18.34 19.27 11.12
N ASP A 23 18.36 18.49 12.21
CA ASP A 23 19.17 17.26 12.30
C ASP A 23 18.90 16.32 11.12
N HIS A 24 17.63 16.14 10.73
CA HIS A 24 17.28 15.31 9.57
C HIS A 24 17.91 15.84 8.28
N ARG A 25 17.94 17.17 8.08
CA ARG A 25 18.53 17.80 6.90
C ARG A 25 20.04 17.65 6.89
N GLU A 26 20.70 17.90 8.02
CA GLU A 26 22.15 17.78 8.13
C GLU A 26 22.63 16.33 7.98
N ILE A 27 21.98 15.37 8.64
CA ILE A 27 22.28 13.94 8.48
C ILE A 27 22.11 13.52 7.01
N THR A 28 21.03 13.96 6.36
CA THR A 28 20.80 13.70 4.94
C THR A 28 21.89 14.32 4.05
N ALA A 29 22.38 15.51 4.38
CA ALA A 29 23.46 16.18 3.64
C ALA A 29 24.79 15.43 3.80
N LEU A 30 25.14 15.04 5.03
CA LEU A 30 26.35 14.26 5.32
C LEU A 30 26.36 12.90 4.62
N LEU A 31 25.22 12.20 4.59
CA LEU A 31 25.12 10.92 3.89
C LEU A 31 25.29 11.08 2.36
N LYS A 32 24.82 12.20 1.79
CA LYS A 32 25.04 12.52 0.38
C LYS A 32 26.50 12.85 0.10
N GLU A 33 27.14 13.63 0.96
CA GLU A 33 28.55 13.99 0.83
C GLU A 33 29.45 12.76 0.87
N LYS A 34 29.14 11.81 1.76
CA LYS A 34 29.85 10.52 1.83
C LYS A 34 29.52 9.56 0.70
N GLY A 35 28.49 9.82 -0.10
CA GLY A 35 28.07 8.95 -1.20
C GLY A 35 27.44 7.62 -0.74
N GLU A 36 26.91 7.56 0.47
CA GLU A 36 26.34 6.33 1.05
C GLU A 36 24.94 6.03 0.49
N GLN A 37 24.55 4.75 0.48
CA GLN A 37 23.21 4.35 0.04
C GLN A 37 22.18 4.51 1.16
N PHE A 38 21.20 5.39 0.97
CA PHE A 38 20.13 5.59 1.95
C PHE A 38 18.82 6.03 1.30
N PHE A 39 17.73 5.92 2.06
CA PHE A 39 16.48 6.61 1.74
C PHE A 39 16.00 7.36 2.97
N ALA A 40 15.49 8.57 2.76
CA ALA A 40 14.96 9.39 3.84
C ALA A 40 13.45 9.60 3.68
N LEU A 41 12.71 9.37 4.76
CA LEU A 41 11.28 9.61 4.80
C LEU A 41 11.01 11.09 5.06
N ASN A 42 10.17 11.71 4.23
CA ASN A 42 9.80 13.10 4.44
C ASN A 42 9.11 13.28 5.81
N PRO A 43 9.52 14.29 6.61
CA PRO A 43 8.84 14.63 7.85
C PRO A 43 7.34 14.84 7.62
N THR A 44 6.53 14.45 8.60
CA THR A 44 5.06 14.57 8.54
C THR A 44 4.61 16.00 8.25
N ALA A 45 5.28 17.00 8.85
CA ALA A 45 5.01 18.41 8.63
C ALA A 45 5.19 18.88 7.18
N ASN A 46 6.11 18.25 6.43
CA ASN A 46 6.41 18.60 5.04
C ASN A 46 5.66 17.74 4.04
N ARG A 47 4.88 16.76 4.50
CA ARG A 47 4.12 15.86 3.62
C ARG A 47 2.89 16.60 3.09
N PRO A 48 2.81 16.90 1.78
CA PRO A 48 1.68 17.63 1.24
C PRO A 48 0.41 16.80 1.39
N GLN A 49 -0.62 17.43 1.91
CA GLN A 49 -1.93 16.83 2.04
C GLN A 49 -2.68 16.91 0.70
N LYS A 50 -3.59 15.96 0.49
CA LYS A 50 -4.38 15.85 -0.74
C LYS A 50 -5.85 16.01 -0.42
N VAL A 51 -6.56 16.73 -1.27
CA VAL A 51 -8.01 16.92 -1.20
C VAL A 51 -8.62 16.49 -2.52
N VAL A 52 -9.88 16.06 -2.46
CA VAL A 52 -10.68 15.70 -3.62
C VAL A 52 -11.80 16.71 -3.77
N ILE A 53 -11.89 17.34 -4.93
CA ILE A 53 -13.04 18.17 -5.32
C ILE A 53 -13.88 17.37 -6.31
N LYS A 54 -15.17 17.20 -6.02
CA LYS A 54 -16.16 16.52 -6.85
C LYS A 54 -17.14 17.54 -7.47
N GLY A 55 -17.75 17.18 -8.59
CA GLY A 55 -18.77 18.00 -9.25
C GLY A 55 -18.25 18.94 -10.33
N LEU A 56 -17.00 18.77 -10.75
CA LEU A 56 -16.37 19.63 -11.77
C LEU A 56 -16.06 18.84 -13.05
N PRO A 57 -16.33 19.37 -14.25
CA PRO A 57 -15.89 18.75 -15.50
C PRO A 57 -14.38 18.49 -15.53
N ILE A 58 -13.94 17.49 -16.30
CA ILE A 58 -12.51 17.16 -16.42
C ILE A 58 -11.70 18.27 -17.08
N THR A 59 -12.33 19.07 -17.93
CA THR A 59 -11.69 20.15 -18.68
C THR A 59 -11.44 21.39 -17.84
N THR A 60 -12.03 21.50 -16.64
CA THR A 60 -11.95 22.69 -15.81
C THR A 60 -10.57 22.88 -15.20
N ASP A 61 -9.96 24.04 -15.40
CA ASP A 61 -8.71 24.45 -14.75
C ASP A 61 -8.98 25.03 -13.34
N ILE A 62 -9.03 24.12 -12.38
CA ILE A 62 -9.31 24.42 -10.97
C ILE A 62 -8.15 25.18 -10.31
N GLY A 63 -6.94 25.06 -10.86
CA GLY A 63 -5.74 25.66 -10.28
C GLY A 63 -5.84 27.17 -10.18
N ARG A 64 -6.38 27.81 -11.22
CA ARG A 64 -6.53 29.27 -11.29
C ARG A 64 -7.53 29.79 -10.25
N ASP A 65 -8.71 29.17 -10.16
CA ASP A 65 -9.76 29.59 -9.23
C ASP A 65 -9.37 29.35 -7.76
N LEU A 66 -8.64 28.27 -7.48
CA LEU A 66 -8.08 28.06 -6.13
C LEU A 66 -7.01 29.09 -5.79
N THR A 67 -6.16 29.46 -6.76
CA THR A 67 -5.09 30.44 -6.55
C THR A 67 -5.64 31.85 -6.36
N SER A 68 -6.67 32.26 -7.13
CA SER A 68 -7.33 33.56 -6.96
C SER A 68 -8.02 33.71 -5.61
N ARG A 69 -8.47 32.60 -5.01
CA ARG A 69 -9.03 32.55 -3.64
C ARG A 69 -7.96 32.45 -2.55
N GLY A 70 -6.68 32.52 -2.89
CA GLY A 70 -5.56 32.50 -1.94
C GLY A 70 -5.06 31.12 -1.53
N PHE A 71 -5.51 30.02 -2.15
CA PHE A 71 -5.03 28.67 -1.84
C PHE A 71 -3.75 28.35 -2.61
N GLN A 72 -2.72 27.89 -1.90
CA GLN A 72 -1.46 27.48 -2.52
C GLN A 72 -1.58 26.08 -3.16
N VAL A 73 -1.48 26.03 -4.49
CA VAL A 73 -1.53 24.77 -5.27
C VAL A 73 -0.12 24.38 -5.71
N LEU A 74 0.44 23.32 -5.12
CA LEU A 74 1.83 22.88 -5.41
C LEU A 74 2.01 22.24 -6.80
N LYS A 75 0.96 21.57 -7.28
CA LYS A 75 0.96 20.88 -8.58
C LYS A 75 -0.40 21.05 -9.22
N LYS A 76 -0.42 21.19 -10.54
CA LYS A 76 -1.66 21.25 -11.33
C LYS A 76 -2.61 20.15 -10.87
N PRO A 77 -3.87 20.48 -10.56
CA PRO A 77 -4.86 19.49 -10.15
C PRO A 77 -4.97 18.39 -11.21
N ARG A 78 -4.90 17.13 -10.78
CA ARG A 78 -5.11 16.01 -11.71
C ARG A 78 -6.59 15.67 -11.70
N ASN A 79 -7.27 16.05 -12.76
CA ASN A 79 -8.67 15.72 -13.00
C ASN A 79 -8.72 14.25 -13.47
N SER A 80 -9.64 13.48 -12.92
CA SER A 80 -9.82 12.07 -13.28
C SER A 80 -11.29 11.73 -13.35
N LEU A 81 -11.67 10.95 -14.37
CA LEU A 81 -12.98 10.31 -14.44
C LEU A 81 -12.88 8.99 -13.69
N LYS A 82 -13.84 8.73 -12.81
CA LYS A 82 -14.13 7.36 -12.40
C LYS A 82 -15.56 7.04 -12.79
N LEU A 83 -15.69 6.12 -13.73
CA LEU A 83 -16.90 5.33 -13.90
C LEU A 83 -17.04 4.49 -12.63
N LYS A 84 -18.16 4.63 -11.90
CA LYS A 84 -18.43 3.69 -10.82
C LYS A 84 -18.94 2.40 -11.46
N PRO A 85 -18.58 1.22 -10.94
CA PRO A 85 -18.99 -0.07 -11.50
C PRO A 85 -20.51 -0.19 -11.70
N ASN A 86 -21.33 0.52 -10.91
CA ASN A 86 -22.79 0.47 -10.94
C ASN A 86 -23.47 1.84 -11.08
N SER A 87 -22.81 2.85 -11.68
CA SER A 87 -23.50 4.11 -11.99
C SER A 87 -23.12 4.64 -13.36
N ASN A 88 -24.13 4.91 -14.20
CA ASN A 88 -23.97 5.51 -15.52
C ASN A 88 -23.48 6.97 -15.49
N SER A 89 -23.39 7.59 -14.32
CA SER A 89 -22.82 8.93 -14.17
C SER A 89 -21.32 8.84 -13.87
N PRO A 90 -20.46 9.36 -14.76
CA PRO A 90 -19.04 9.48 -14.46
C PRO A 90 -18.83 10.50 -13.34
N SER A 91 -18.31 10.06 -12.20
CA SER A 91 -17.90 10.97 -11.14
C SER A 91 -16.52 11.55 -11.49
N SER A 92 -16.50 12.81 -11.86
CA SER A 92 -15.28 13.57 -12.00
C SER A 92 -14.79 14.03 -10.63
N TRP A 93 -13.48 13.86 -10.42
CA TRP A 93 -12.85 14.25 -9.19
C TRP A 93 -11.45 14.76 -9.47
N SER A 94 -11.14 15.89 -8.84
CA SER A 94 -9.91 16.62 -9.05
C SER A 94 -9.06 16.60 -7.79
N ARG A 95 -7.80 16.20 -7.94
CA ARG A 95 -6.85 16.08 -6.83
C ARG A 95 -5.82 17.18 -6.91
N PHE A 96 -5.77 18.03 -5.89
CA PHE A 96 -4.68 18.98 -5.71
C PHE A 96 -3.87 18.65 -4.45
N LYS A 97 -2.65 19.20 -4.41
CA LYS A 97 -1.72 19.03 -3.29
C LYS A 97 -1.44 20.41 -2.69
N ASN A 98 -1.55 20.50 -1.37
CA ASN A 98 -1.21 21.69 -0.61
C ASN A 98 -0.30 21.28 0.57
N PRO A 99 0.79 22.01 0.88
CA PRO A 99 1.62 21.72 2.05
C PRO A 99 0.80 21.72 3.35
N ARG A 100 -0.15 22.64 3.49
CA ARG A 100 -1.11 22.70 4.61
C ARG A 100 -2.47 23.08 4.08
N ILE A 101 -3.43 22.17 4.17
CA ILE A 101 -4.80 22.48 3.80
C ILE A 101 -5.37 23.42 4.87
N PRO A 102 -5.74 24.67 4.53
CA PRO A 102 -6.49 25.49 5.46
C PRO A 102 -7.88 24.87 5.69
N PRO A 103 -8.42 24.92 6.92
CA PRO A 103 -9.73 24.35 7.23
C PRO A 103 -10.84 24.97 6.38
N ASP A 104 -10.67 26.22 5.96
CA ASP A 104 -11.63 26.96 5.13
C ASP A 104 -11.84 26.35 3.75
N ILE A 105 -10.91 25.52 3.26
CA ILE A 105 -11.09 24.86 1.97
C ILE A 105 -12.32 23.95 1.99
N PHE A 106 -12.64 23.32 3.12
CA PHE A 106 -13.77 22.40 3.23
C PHE A 106 -15.12 23.13 3.31
N LYS A 107 -15.11 24.45 3.52
CA LYS A 107 -16.29 25.32 3.51
C LYS A 107 -16.66 25.81 2.11
N LEU A 108 -15.82 25.54 1.09
CA LEU A 108 -16.10 25.95 -0.28
C LEU A 108 -17.21 25.09 -0.87
N GLU A 109 -18.33 25.73 -1.18
CA GLU A 109 -19.47 25.11 -1.87
C GLU A 109 -19.43 25.32 -3.38
N THR A 110 -18.69 26.32 -3.85
CA THR A 110 -18.59 26.68 -5.26
C THR A 110 -17.13 26.83 -5.72
N CYS A 111 -16.84 26.37 -6.93
CA CYS A 111 -15.55 26.54 -7.59
C CYS A 111 -15.78 26.62 -9.11
N CYS A 112 -15.09 27.54 -9.78
CA CYS A 112 -15.27 27.80 -11.22
C CYS A 112 -16.75 28.00 -11.62
N TYR A 113 -17.51 28.71 -10.79
CA TYR A 113 -18.96 28.96 -10.97
C TYR A 113 -19.86 27.71 -10.94
N LEU A 114 -19.34 26.59 -10.45
CA LEU A 114 -20.07 25.32 -10.32
C LEU A 114 -20.19 24.91 -8.85
N SER A 115 -21.28 24.22 -8.51
CA SER A 115 -21.46 23.60 -7.20
C SER A 115 -20.52 22.42 -7.02
N ILE A 116 -19.80 22.38 -5.92
CA ILE A 116 -18.81 21.35 -5.64
C ILE A 116 -19.02 20.69 -4.29
N LYS A 117 -18.46 19.49 -4.16
CA LYS A 117 -18.31 18.81 -2.87
C LYS A 117 -16.85 18.48 -2.63
N ILE A 118 -16.35 18.84 -1.46
CA ILE A 118 -14.95 18.64 -1.09
C ILE A 118 -14.86 17.53 -0.06
N ASP A 119 -14.07 16.52 -0.37
CA ASP A 119 -13.80 15.41 0.52
C ASP A 119 -12.29 15.28 0.77
N ASN A 120 -11.95 14.74 1.94
CA ASN A 120 -10.59 14.31 2.21
C ASN A 120 -10.15 13.25 1.19
N TYR A 121 -8.92 13.35 0.69
CA TYR A 121 -8.37 12.29 -0.14
C TYR A 121 -8.15 11.05 0.72
N ILE A 122 -9.09 10.12 0.63
CA ILE A 122 -8.88 8.77 1.12
C ILE A 122 -7.83 8.14 0.21
N TYR A 123 -6.65 7.90 0.77
CA TYR A 123 -5.72 6.96 0.14
C TYR A 123 -6.45 5.62 0.13
N ASN A 124 -7.12 5.28 -0.99
CA ASN A 124 -7.42 3.88 -1.28
C ASN A 124 -6.08 3.19 -1.17
N ARG A 125 -5.86 2.50 -0.05
CA ARG A 125 -4.67 1.67 0.13
C ARG A 125 -4.79 0.68 -0.99
N ARG A 126 -4.02 0.85 -2.07
CA ARG A 126 -3.82 -0.26 -2.98
C ARG A 126 -3.37 -1.41 -2.07
N PRO A 127 -4.02 -2.58 -2.10
CA PRO A 127 -3.63 -3.70 -1.26
C PRO A 127 -2.26 -4.16 -1.74
N GLY A 128 -1.21 -3.56 -1.21
CA GLY A 128 0.16 -3.75 -1.68
C GLY A 128 1.08 -2.63 -1.19
N ALA A 129 2.26 -3.00 -0.71
CA ALA A 129 3.31 -2.04 -0.40
C ALA A 129 3.69 -1.31 -1.69
N ALA A 130 3.66 0.03 -1.68
CA ALA A 130 4.12 0.79 -2.83
C ALA A 130 5.61 0.53 -3.06
N GLN A 131 5.94 0.16 -4.29
CA GLN A 131 7.31 -0.01 -4.74
C GLN A 131 7.92 1.36 -5.08
N CYS A 132 9.16 1.56 -4.66
CA CYS A 132 9.96 2.72 -5.02
C CYS A 132 10.39 2.61 -6.48
N TYR A 133 10.03 3.59 -7.30
CA TYR A 133 10.44 3.64 -8.71
C TYR A 133 11.94 3.91 -8.92
N ASN A 134 12.69 4.26 -7.87
CA ASN A 134 14.14 4.44 -7.98
C ASN A 134 14.87 3.11 -7.73
N CYS A 135 14.77 2.55 -6.52
CA CYS A 135 15.53 1.35 -6.18
C CYS A 135 14.75 0.03 -6.28
N ASN A 136 13.48 0.06 -6.68
CA ASN A 136 12.59 -1.11 -6.74
C ASN A 136 12.29 -1.80 -5.40
N LEU A 137 12.68 -1.25 -4.25
CA LEU A 137 12.31 -1.75 -2.92
C LEU A 137 10.96 -1.21 -2.45
N PHE A 138 10.40 -1.82 -1.40
CA PHE A 138 9.11 -1.46 -0.84
C PHE A 138 9.21 -0.47 0.33
N HIS A 139 8.06 0.08 0.75
CA HIS A 139 7.87 0.88 1.97
C HIS A 139 8.49 2.28 1.99
N HIS A 140 8.90 2.83 0.85
CA HIS A 140 9.31 4.23 0.75
C HIS A 140 8.99 4.83 -0.63
N SER A 141 9.19 6.14 -0.77
CA SER A 141 8.95 6.88 -2.01
C SER A 141 10.25 7.14 -2.75
N SER A 142 10.19 7.19 -4.09
CA SER A 142 11.32 7.53 -4.96
C SER A 142 11.86 8.95 -4.76
N ASN A 143 11.09 9.87 -4.18
CA ASN A 143 11.47 11.29 -4.07
C ASN A 143 12.78 11.55 -3.31
N ASN A 144 13.15 10.70 -2.34
CA ASN A 144 14.35 10.90 -1.53
C ASN A 144 15.05 9.55 -1.26
N CYS A 145 15.09 8.73 -2.30
CA CYS A 145 15.79 7.46 -2.31
C CYS A 145 17.10 7.66 -3.07
N HIS A 146 18.23 7.36 -2.43
CA HIS A 146 19.59 7.41 -2.98
C HIS A 146 20.22 6.01 -2.99
N ILE A 147 19.40 4.96 -2.95
CA ILE A 147 19.83 3.58 -3.13
C ILE A 147 19.94 3.31 -4.62
N GLN A 148 20.97 2.56 -5.02
CA GLN A 148 21.15 2.13 -6.40
C GLN A 148 19.95 1.29 -6.90
N THR A 149 19.68 1.40 -8.19
CA THR A 149 18.64 0.63 -8.87
C THR A 149 18.98 -0.86 -8.82
N ARG A 150 18.03 -1.68 -8.36
CA ARG A 150 18.17 -3.15 -8.37
C ARG A 150 17.34 -3.76 -9.48
N CYS A 151 17.84 -4.84 -10.08
CA CYS A 151 17.13 -5.60 -11.09
C CYS A 151 15.91 -6.30 -10.48
N LEU A 152 14.73 -6.18 -11.12
CA LEU A 152 13.51 -6.87 -10.65
C LEU A 152 13.57 -8.39 -10.81
N LYS A 153 14.29 -8.87 -11.84
CA LYS A 153 14.38 -10.30 -12.17
C LYS A 153 15.31 -11.05 -11.22
N TRP A 154 16.45 -10.46 -10.91
CA TRP A 154 17.54 -11.14 -10.19
C TRP A 154 17.95 -10.45 -8.88
N ARG A 155 17.39 -9.28 -8.56
CA ARG A 155 17.69 -8.49 -7.33
C ARG A 155 19.15 -8.07 -7.13
N HIS A 156 20.01 -8.25 -8.13
CA HIS A 156 21.37 -7.71 -8.16
C HIS A 156 21.39 -6.20 -8.45
N ASP A 157 22.55 -5.59 -8.21
CA ASP A 157 22.84 -4.19 -8.52
C ASP A 157 22.84 -3.93 -10.04
N ALA A 158 23.05 -2.67 -10.44
CA ALA A 158 22.82 -2.17 -11.80
C ALA A 158 23.58 -2.91 -12.93
N THR A 159 24.57 -3.73 -12.61
CA THR A 159 25.28 -4.66 -13.52
C THR A 159 24.46 -5.93 -13.77
N CYS A 160 23.25 -5.79 -14.30
CA CYS A 160 22.52 -6.93 -14.85
C CYS A 160 22.86 -7.03 -16.34
N PRO A 161 23.35 -8.19 -16.83
CA PRO A 161 23.50 -8.37 -18.27
C PRO A 161 22.12 -8.19 -18.94
N PRO A 162 22.07 -7.56 -20.12
CA PRO A 162 20.83 -7.48 -20.88
C PRO A 162 20.33 -8.90 -21.11
N THR A 163 19.03 -9.11 -20.96
CA THR A 163 18.36 -10.42 -21.07
C THR A 163 18.50 -11.14 -22.41
N ASN A 164 19.31 -10.61 -23.34
CA ASN A 164 19.51 -11.13 -24.70
C ASN A 164 20.94 -11.65 -24.94
N SER A 165 21.80 -11.74 -23.92
CA SER A 165 23.05 -12.52 -24.02
C SER A 165 22.87 -13.80 -23.21
N GLU A 166 22.25 -14.81 -23.82
CA GLU A 166 22.25 -16.16 -23.29
C GLU A 166 23.68 -16.73 -23.41
N PRO A 167 24.28 -17.28 -22.33
CA PRO A 167 25.32 -18.28 -22.51
C PRO A 167 24.64 -19.53 -23.10
N GLU A 168 25.18 -20.08 -24.18
CA GLU A 168 24.74 -21.32 -24.82
C GLU A 168 24.55 -22.42 -23.78
N ALA A 169 23.30 -22.65 -23.37
CA ALA A 169 22.91 -23.81 -22.59
C ALA A 169 21.81 -24.51 -23.39
N THR A 170 22.26 -25.47 -24.20
CA THR A 170 21.50 -26.56 -24.84
C THR A 170 20.00 -26.52 -24.56
N GLU A 171 19.23 -25.95 -25.49
CA GLU A 171 17.79 -25.84 -25.39
C GLU A 171 17.12 -27.22 -25.46
N ALA A 172 16.46 -27.64 -24.38
CA ALA A 172 15.34 -28.57 -24.50
C ALA A 172 14.14 -27.82 -25.12
N PRO A 173 13.38 -28.41 -26.07
CA PRO A 173 12.35 -27.68 -26.81
C PRO A 173 11.30 -27.05 -25.89
N ARG A 174 11.19 -25.72 -25.91
CA ARG A 174 10.10 -25.00 -25.24
C ARG A 174 8.81 -25.21 -26.03
N GLU A 175 7.87 -25.94 -25.45
CA GLU A 175 6.50 -26.01 -25.94
C GLU A 175 5.89 -24.59 -25.91
N LYS A 176 5.39 -24.14 -27.07
CA LYS A 176 4.80 -22.81 -27.25
C LYS A 176 3.55 -22.71 -26.38
N ARG A 177 3.60 -21.92 -25.31
CA ARG A 177 2.39 -21.56 -24.55
C ARG A 177 1.47 -20.73 -25.44
N GLN A 178 0.27 -21.25 -25.68
CA GLN A 178 -0.79 -20.49 -26.34
C GLN A 178 -1.28 -19.35 -25.42
N PRO A 179 -1.70 -18.21 -25.98
CA PRO A 179 -2.27 -17.13 -25.20
C PRO A 179 -3.54 -17.59 -24.45
N PRO A 180 -3.82 -17.03 -23.26
CA PRO A 180 -5.05 -17.34 -22.55
C PRO A 180 -6.25 -16.91 -23.39
N LYS A 181 -7.23 -17.81 -23.55
CA LYS A 181 -8.47 -17.53 -24.26
C LYS A 181 -9.24 -16.40 -23.56
N PRO A 182 -9.90 -15.49 -24.31
CA PRO A 182 -10.75 -14.47 -23.71
C PRO A 182 -11.95 -15.11 -22.99
N ASN A 183 -12.33 -14.54 -21.85
CA ASN A 183 -13.50 -15.01 -21.10
C ASN A 183 -14.77 -14.59 -21.84
N ASP A 184 -15.37 -15.53 -22.57
CA ASP A 184 -16.72 -15.36 -23.10
C ASP A 184 -17.73 -15.42 -21.95
N ALA A 185 -18.42 -14.31 -21.72
CA ALA A 185 -19.43 -14.12 -20.67
C ALA A 185 -20.74 -14.92 -20.91
N ASN A 186 -20.66 -16.11 -21.50
CA ASN A 186 -21.84 -16.89 -21.88
C ASN A 186 -21.64 -18.41 -21.81
N GLN A 187 -20.84 -18.91 -20.86
CA GLN A 187 -20.83 -20.33 -20.54
C GLN A 187 -21.98 -20.67 -19.59
N LYS A 188 -22.90 -21.53 -20.07
CA LYS A 188 -23.96 -22.18 -19.28
C LYS A 188 -23.34 -22.82 -18.03
N PRO A 189 -24.01 -22.77 -16.85
CA PRO A 189 -23.49 -23.38 -15.63
C PRO A 189 -23.16 -24.85 -15.87
N GLN A 190 -21.90 -25.21 -15.63
CA GLN A 190 -21.45 -26.59 -15.60
C GLN A 190 -22.08 -27.26 -14.38
N ASN A 191 -22.64 -28.45 -14.59
CA ASN A 191 -23.22 -29.26 -13.53
C ASN A 191 -22.08 -29.80 -12.67
N TYR A 192 -21.99 -29.35 -11.42
CA TYR A 192 -20.96 -29.76 -10.45
C TYR A 192 -21.52 -30.88 -9.57
N ASP A 193 -21.42 -32.13 -10.03
CA ASP A 193 -21.89 -33.27 -9.24
C ASP A 193 -20.77 -34.17 -8.66
N ASP A 194 -19.47 -33.85 -8.85
CA ASP A 194 -18.39 -34.79 -8.42
C ASP A 194 -17.41 -34.27 -7.34
N GLU A 195 -17.48 -33.00 -6.89
CA GLU A 195 -16.58 -32.46 -5.84
C GLU A 195 -17.24 -32.32 -4.45
N ALA A 196 -18.52 -32.69 -4.31
CA ALA A 196 -19.27 -32.55 -3.05
C ALA A 196 -18.87 -33.57 -1.97
N PHE A 197 -18.24 -34.69 -2.33
CA PHE A 197 -17.91 -35.76 -1.38
C PHE A 197 -16.74 -35.39 -0.43
N GLY A 198 -15.65 -34.83 -0.95
CA GLY A 198 -14.47 -34.53 -0.12
C GLY A 198 -14.67 -33.39 0.89
N PHE A 199 -15.54 -32.42 0.57
CA PHE A 199 -15.81 -31.28 1.47
C PHE A 199 -16.67 -31.68 2.67
N MET A 200 -17.65 -32.56 2.46
CA MET A 200 -18.53 -33.02 3.53
C MET A 200 -17.82 -33.95 4.50
N ASP A 201 -16.89 -34.77 4.02
CA ASP A 201 -16.03 -35.61 4.87
C ASP A 201 -15.10 -34.76 5.75
N ALA A 202 -14.49 -33.70 5.19
CA ALA A 202 -13.68 -32.77 5.96
C ALA A 202 -14.49 -32.03 7.05
N ILE A 203 -15.75 -31.68 6.77
CA ILE A 203 -16.66 -31.10 7.76
C ILE A 203 -17.01 -32.10 8.87
N LEU A 204 -17.18 -33.38 8.51
CA LEU A 204 -17.45 -34.45 9.46
C LEU A 204 -16.26 -34.73 10.38
N GLU A 205 -15.04 -34.69 9.86
CA GLU A 205 -13.82 -34.80 10.66
C GLU A 205 -13.65 -33.62 11.62
N LEU A 206 -13.88 -32.39 11.14
CA LEU A 206 -13.88 -31.19 11.99
C LEU A 206 -14.93 -31.28 13.10
N LYS A 207 -16.14 -31.77 12.80
CA LYS A 207 -17.18 -31.95 13.81
C LYS A 207 -16.80 -32.98 14.87
N LYS A 208 -16.19 -34.10 14.50
CA LYS A 208 -15.68 -35.11 15.45
C LYS A 208 -14.60 -34.50 16.35
N PHE A 209 -13.65 -33.78 15.76
CA PHE A 209 -12.58 -33.10 16.51
C PHE A 209 -13.11 -32.08 17.52
N PHE A 210 -14.11 -31.27 17.15
CA PHE A 210 -14.72 -30.32 18.08
C PHE A 210 -15.63 -30.98 19.14
N ALA A 211 -16.12 -32.19 18.89
CA ALA A 211 -16.86 -32.98 19.88
C ALA A 211 -15.93 -33.52 20.98
N ASP A 212 -14.71 -33.91 20.61
CA ASP A 212 -13.69 -34.39 21.55
C ASP A 212 -13.10 -33.25 22.41
N PHE A 213 -13.14 -32.00 21.91
CA PHE A 213 -12.58 -30.82 22.60
C PHE A 213 -13.56 -29.63 22.59
N PRO A 214 -14.68 -29.70 23.33
CA PRO A 214 -15.69 -28.64 23.33
C PRO A 214 -15.19 -27.31 23.91
N SER A 215 -14.18 -27.36 24.80
CA SER A 215 -13.54 -26.19 25.40
C SER A 215 -12.58 -25.45 24.46
N LEU A 216 -12.22 -26.03 23.31
CA LEU A 216 -11.21 -25.49 22.39
C LEU A 216 -11.67 -24.20 21.70
N LEU A 217 -12.94 -24.13 21.32
CA LEU A 217 -13.53 -22.94 20.72
C LEU A 217 -13.57 -21.78 21.71
N GLU A 218 -13.82 -22.08 22.98
CA GLU A 218 -13.88 -21.08 24.05
C GLU A 218 -12.48 -20.60 24.43
N LEU A 219 -11.50 -21.51 24.53
CA LEU A 219 -10.08 -21.17 24.65
C LEU A 219 -9.62 -20.26 23.49
N GLY A 220 -10.03 -20.56 22.25
CA GLY A 220 -9.71 -19.74 21.09
C GLY A 220 -10.27 -18.31 21.18
N ARG A 221 -11.47 -18.13 21.74
CA ARG A 221 -12.04 -16.80 22.01
C ARG A 221 -11.30 -16.08 23.13
N GLN A 222 -10.97 -16.78 24.21
CA GLN A 222 -10.26 -16.20 25.35
C GLN A 222 -8.83 -15.77 24.98
N LEU A 223 -8.10 -16.57 24.20
CA LEU A 223 -6.76 -16.23 23.71
C LEU A 223 -6.76 -15.06 22.73
N ARG A 224 -7.83 -14.91 21.93
CA ARG A 224 -8.01 -13.77 21.03
C ARG A 224 -8.13 -12.45 21.80
N ASN A 225 -8.77 -12.49 22.96
CA ASN A 225 -9.05 -11.32 23.79
C ASN A 225 -7.96 -11.02 24.83
N ALA A 226 -7.16 -12.01 25.22
CA ALA A 226 -6.07 -11.85 26.19
C ALA A 226 -4.81 -11.19 25.58
N GLN A 227 -4.10 -10.38 26.37
CA GLN A 227 -2.84 -9.74 25.96
C GLN A 227 -1.68 -10.07 26.91
N GLY A 228 -0.47 -10.17 26.34
CA GLY A 228 0.74 -10.39 27.12
C GLY A 228 0.77 -11.74 27.86
N THR A 229 1.14 -11.71 29.14
CA THR A 229 1.33 -12.88 30.01
C THR A 229 0.02 -13.61 30.35
N GLU A 230 -1.13 -12.94 30.25
CA GLU A 230 -2.45 -13.54 30.51
C GLU A 230 -2.79 -14.69 29.54
N ARG A 231 -2.20 -14.69 28.34
CA ARG A 231 -2.38 -15.80 27.38
C ARG A 231 -1.85 -17.12 27.90
N VAL A 232 -0.75 -17.05 28.65
CA VAL A 232 -0.11 -18.23 29.25
C VAL A 232 -1.01 -18.78 30.35
N ASP A 233 -1.56 -17.92 31.21
CA ASP A 233 -2.49 -18.33 32.26
C ASP A 233 -3.80 -18.91 31.73
N VAL A 234 -4.38 -18.31 30.69
CA VAL A 234 -5.58 -18.83 30.00
C VAL A 234 -5.32 -20.22 29.42
N PHE A 235 -4.13 -20.43 28.86
CA PHE A 235 -3.73 -21.72 28.31
C PHE A 235 -3.52 -22.78 29.41
N TYR A 236 -2.85 -22.43 30.52
CA TYR A 236 -2.63 -23.35 31.64
C TYR A 236 -3.92 -23.75 32.35
N ARG A 237 -4.88 -22.82 32.54
CA ARG A 237 -6.18 -23.14 33.15
C ARG A 237 -6.95 -24.18 32.33
N HIS A 238 -6.92 -24.05 31.01
CA HIS A 238 -7.58 -25.01 30.12
C HIS A 238 -6.84 -26.33 29.99
N LEU A 239 -5.50 -26.34 30.06
CA LEU A 239 -4.72 -27.59 30.11
C LEU A 239 -4.99 -28.39 31.38
N ILE A 240 -5.16 -27.72 32.52
CA ILE A 240 -5.49 -28.38 33.79
C ILE A 240 -6.92 -28.96 33.75
N SER A 241 -7.86 -28.32 33.05
CA SER A 241 -9.24 -28.81 32.92
C SER A 241 -9.42 -29.94 31.90
N LEU A 242 -8.37 -30.35 31.19
CA LEU A 242 -8.38 -31.44 30.21
C LEU A 242 -7.79 -32.76 30.75
N LYS A 243 -7.33 -32.78 32.01
CA LYS A 243 -7.02 -33.99 32.79
C LYS A 243 -8.24 -34.44 33.58
#